data_AF-J9EDY7-F1
#
_entry.id   AF-J9EDY7-F1
#
_cell.length_a   1.000
_cell.length_b   1.000
_cell.length_c   1.000
_cell.angle_alpha   90.00
_cell.angle_beta   90.00
_cell.angle_gamma   90.00
#
_symmetry.space_group_name_H-M   'P 1'
#
loop_
_entity.id
_entity.type
_entity.pdbx_description
1 polymer ?
#
loop_
_entity_poly.entity_id
_entity_poly.type
_entity_poly.pdbx_seq_one_letter_code
_entity_poly.pdbx_strand_id
1 'polypeptide(L)'
;MDKYLDGLRSMRLYRQANTLPTTSGPQQFTLENVASYTMELDIGDRRGFSTFTLRGVPVFLVDAFNFLRLNGLDASGIFRKEGNISRLKSFSMQTFFGSVVLPEDCTTHDVCSLIKRFFRELKIPLFAQMQRQLLDAASIYDGAQRIDKLLEVVRMLPTEHLATLTFLMRQLKYVGIICFLF
;
A
#
# COMPACT_ATOMS: atom_id res chain seq x y z
N MET A 1 -9.27 -17.65 -21.98
CA MET A 1 -10.15 -17.37 -20.83
C MET A 1 -9.46 -16.35 -19.95
N ASP A 2 -9.54 -15.06 -20.26
CA ASP A 2 -8.98 -13.98 -19.40
C ASP A 2 -9.71 -12.66 -19.69
N LYS A 3 -11.03 -12.63 -19.45
CA LYS A 3 -11.85 -11.42 -19.63
C LYS A 3 -12.01 -10.58 -18.36
N TYR A 4 -11.36 -10.96 -17.25
CA TYR A 4 -11.57 -10.32 -15.94
C TYR A 4 -10.47 -9.31 -15.55
N LEU A 5 -9.41 -9.19 -16.34
CA LEU A 5 -8.22 -8.39 -15.97
C LEU A 5 -8.08 -7.05 -16.72
N ASP A 6 -8.99 -6.74 -17.66
CA ASP A 6 -8.87 -5.56 -18.53
C ASP A 6 -9.64 -4.32 -18.03
N GLY A 7 -10.18 -4.37 -16.81
CA GLY A 7 -10.98 -3.28 -16.26
C GLY A 7 -10.16 -2.04 -15.87
N LEU A 8 -8.87 -2.14 -15.59
CA LEU A 8 -8.14 -1.04 -14.93
C LEU A 8 -7.32 -0.21 -15.90
N ARG A 9 -7.85 0.94 -16.32
CA ARG A 9 -7.22 1.78 -17.35
C ARG A 9 -6.18 2.75 -16.80
N SER A 10 -6.44 3.37 -15.64
CA SER A 10 -5.57 4.43 -15.12
C SER A 10 -5.56 4.48 -13.59
N MET A 11 -4.45 4.96 -13.02
CA MET A 11 -4.34 5.38 -11.61
C MET A 11 -3.87 6.82 -11.61
N ARG A 12 -4.58 7.69 -10.92
CA ARG A 12 -4.11 9.07 -10.71
C ARG A 12 -3.97 9.33 -9.23
N LEU A 13 -2.86 9.95 -8.84
CA LEU A 13 -2.57 10.31 -7.47
C LEU A 13 -2.47 11.83 -7.40
N TYR A 14 -3.26 12.43 -6.51
CA TYR A 14 -3.28 13.88 -6.28
C TYR A 14 -2.88 14.13 -4.84
N ARG A 15 -1.81 14.90 -4.63
CA ARG A 15 -1.28 15.20 -3.29
C ARG A 15 -2.31 16.02 -2.53
N GLN A 16 -2.70 15.58 -1.34
CA GLN A 16 -3.52 16.41 -0.46
C GLN A 16 -2.64 17.50 0.18
N ALA A 17 -3.23 18.66 0.45
CA ALA A 17 -2.56 19.68 1.25
C ALA A 17 -2.21 19.08 2.62
N ASN A 18 -0.94 19.16 3.01
CA ASN A 18 -0.46 18.61 4.28
C ASN A 18 -1.23 19.27 5.43
N THR A 19 -2.16 18.56 6.06
CA THR A 19 -2.59 18.88 7.42
C THR A 19 -1.54 18.30 8.35
N LEU A 20 -0.55 19.12 8.74
CA LEU A 20 0.44 18.75 9.75
C LEU A 20 -0.30 18.25 11.00
N PRO A 21 -0.01 17.04 11.51
CA PRO A 21 -0.56 16.63 12.79
C PRO A 21 0.01 17.56 13.88
N THR A 22 -0.88 18.30 14.56
CA THR A 22 -0.55 19.23 15.65
C THR A 22 -0.25 18.52 16.98
N THR A 23 0.15 17.25 16.96
CA THR A 23 0.18 16.42 18.16
C THR A 23 1.58 16.29 18.75
N SER A 24 1.85 17.12 19.75
CA SER A 24 2.88 16.95 20.78
C SER A 24 2.50 15.78 21.70
N GLY A 25 2.64 14.54 21.22
CA GLY A 25 2.33 13.31 21.96
C GLY A 25 3.23 12.14 21.54
N PRO A 26 3.22 11.01 22.28
CA PRO A 26 4.17 9.92 22.08
C PRO A 26 4.11 9.40 20.64
N GLN A 27 5.29 9.19 20.03
CA GLN A 27 5.55 8.83 18.63
C GLN A 27 4.78 7.58 18.15
N GLN A 28 3.49 7.72 17.86
CA GLN A 28 2.69 6.70 17.19
C GLN A 28 1.94 7.38 16.05
N PHE A 29 2.04 6.82 14.84
CA PHE A 29 1.35 7.33 13.66
C PHE A 29 0.22 6.40 13.26
N THR A 30 -0.85 7.01 12.75
CA THR A 30 -2.03 6.36 12.16
C THR A 30 -2.12 6.78 10.69
N LEU A 31 -2.88 6.03 9.88
CA LEU A 31 -3.09 6.39 8.48
C LEU A 31 -3.79 7.75 8.32
N GLU A 32 -4.59 8.15 9.31
CA GLU A 32 -5.28 9.44 9.36
C GLU A 32 -4.34 10.63 9.62
N ASN A 33 -3.19 10.40 10.27
CA ASN A 33 -2.29 11.47 10.73
C ASN A 33 -1.04 11.64 9.85
N VAL A 34 -0.92 10.90 8.75
CA VAL A 34 0.21 11.01 7.81
C VAL A 34 -0.20 11.81 6.58
N ALA A 35 0.77 12.49 5.95
CA ALA A 35 0.52 13.13 4.66
C ALA A 35 0.06 12.06 3.66
N SER A 36 -0.96 12.39 2.86
CA SER A 36 -1.59 11.40 1.98
C SER A 36 -1.95 11.95 0.60
N TYR A 37 -2.14 11.02 -0.32
CA TYR A 37 -2.67 11.24 -1.66
C TYR A 37 -4.14 10.83 -1.72
N THR A 38 -4.87 11.50 -2.60
CA THR A 38 -6.13 11.00 -3.15
C THR A 38 -5.83 10.21 -4.40
N MET A 39 -6.34 8.99 -4.47
CA MET A 39 -6.22 8.10 -5.61
C MET A 39 -7.54 8.05 -6.38
N GLU A 40 -7.49 8.27 -7.67
CA GLU A 40 -8.59 7.96 -8.59
C GLU A 40 -8.27 6.70 -9.40
N LEU A 41 -9.24 5.81 -9.46
CA LEU A 41 -9.17 4.52 -10.14
C LEU A 41 -10.27 4.43 -11.19
N ASP A 42 -9.89 4.37 -12.45
CA ASP A 42 -10.84 4.13 -13.54
C ASP A 42 -10.99 2.62 -13.77
N ILE A 43 -12.17 2.09 -13.43
CA ILE A 43 -12.51 0.67 -13.59
C ILE A 43 -13.59 0.55 -14.66
N GLY A 44 -13.25 -0.10 -15.76
CA GLY A 44 -14.13 -0.54 -16.83
C GLY A 44 -14.85 -1.84 -16.48
N ASP A 45 -16.15 -1.85 -16.69
CA ASP A 45 -17.01 -3.04 -16.72
C ASP A 45 -17.72 -3.10 -18.08
N ARG A 46 -18.45 -4.20 -18.33
CA ARG A 46 -19.28 -4.43 -19.53
C ARG A 46 -20.29 -3.31 -19.83
N ARG A 47 -20.57 -2.43 -18.87
CA ARG A 47 -21.53 -1.31 -18.97
C ARG A 47 -20.88 0.07 -19.17
N GLY A 48 -19.56 0.20 -19.11
CA GLY A 48 -18.86 1.48 -19.18
C GLY A 48 -17.75 1.61 -18.13
N PHE A 49 -17.29 2.84 -17.89
CA PHE A 49 -16.20 3.13 -16.96
C PHE A 49 -16.75 3.84 -15.71
N SER A 50 -16.27 3.40 -14.54
CA SER A 50 -16.55 4.03 -13.25
C SER A 50 -15.24 4.52 -12.62
N THR A 51 -15.20 5.79 -12.23
CA THR A 51 -14.08 6.35 -11.47
C THR A 51 -14.34 6.22 -9.98
N PHE A 52 -13.43 5.56 -9.27
CA PHE A 52 -13.48 5.42 -7.81
C PHE A 52 -12.42 6.31 -7.18
N THR A 53 -12.84 7.20 -6.28
CA THR A 53 -11.95 8.09 -5.54
C THR A 53 -11.70 7.52 -4.15
N LEU A 54 -10.46 7.17 -3.85
CA LEU A 54 -9.99 6.70 -2.55
C LEU A 54 -9.09 7.76 -1.91
N ARG A 55 -9.26 8.03 -0.62
CA ARG A 55 -8.52 9.07 0.12
C ARG A 55 -7.68 8.44 1.23
N GLY A 56 -6.55 9.04 1.54
CA GLY A 56 -5.72 8.59 2.67
C GLY A 56 -4.62 7.61 2.28
N VAL A 57 -4.09 7.65 1.05
CA VAL A 57 -2.94 6.82 0.65
C VAL A 57 -1.64 7.49 1.15
N PRO A 58 -0.87 6.90 2.06
CA PRO A 58 0.32 7.54 2.64
C PRO A 58 1.36 7.96 1.59
N VAL A 59 1.85 9.19 1.68
CA VAL A 59 2.89 9.75 0.80
C VAL A 59 4.14 8.87 0.80
N PHE A 60 4.59 8.45 1.99
CA PHE A 60 5.74 7.55 2.14
C PHE A 60 5.60 6.27 1.29
N LEU A 61 4.41 5.65 1.28
CA LEU A 61 4.19 4.43 0.49
C LEU A 61 4.25 4.73 -1.01
N VAL A 62 3.69 5.86 -1.45
CA VAL A 62 3.76 6.27 -2.86
C VAL A 62 5.20 6.44 -3.31
N ASP A 63 6.00 7.18 -2.54
CA ASP A 63 7.40 7.47 -2.86
C ASP A 63 8.26 6.19 -2.81
N ALA A 64 8.06 5.35 -1.80
CA ALA A 64 8.75 4.07 -1.67
C ALA A 64 8.46 3.13 -2.84
N PHE A 65 7.19 2.99 -3.24
CA PHE A 65 6.86 2.14 -4.39
C PHE A 65 7.31 2.75 -5.73
N ASN A 66 7.33 4.07 -5.88
CA ASN A 66 7.94 4.72 -7.04
C ASN A 66 9.45 4.42 -7.12
N PHE A 67 10.16 4.49 -6.00
CA PHE A 67 11.57 4.09 -5.94
C PHE A 67 11.76 2.63 -6.38
N LEU A 68 10.93 1.70 -5.87
CA LEU A 68 11.00 0.28 -6.26
C LEU A 68 10.71 0.06 -7.76
N ARG A 69 9.85 0.88 -8.38
CA ARG A 69 9.58 0.78 -9.82
C ARG A 69 10.79 1.20 -10.67
N LEU A 70 11.53 2.20 -10.22
CA LEU A 70 12.69 2.72 -10.94
C LEU A 70 13.95 1.86 -10.73
N ASN A 71 14.14 1.30 -9.53
CA ASN A 71 15.37 0.60 -9.14
C ASN A 71 15.19 -0.91 -8.88
N GLY A 72 13.98 -1.44 -9.03
CA GLY A 72 13.65 -2.81 -8.64
C GLY A 72 13.85 -3.87 -9.72
N LEU A 73 14.01 -3.49 -10.99
CA LEU A 73 14.08 -4.45 -12.11
C LEU A 73 15.25 -5.43 -11.94
N ASP A 74 16.41 -4.96 -11.48
CA ASP A 74 17.61 -5.80 -11.31
C ASP A 74 17.74 -6.41 -9.90
N ALA A 75 16.79 -6.11 -9.00
CA ALA A 75 16.87 -6.50 -7.61
C ALA A 75 16.26 -7.89 -7.36
N SER A 76 17.10 -8.89 -7.10
CA SER A 76 16.63 -10.23 -6.77
C SER A 76 16.05 -10.34 -5.36
N GLY A 77 14.87 -10.95 -5.21
CA GLY A 77 14.25 -11.21 -3.90
C GLY A 77 13.67 -9.96 -3.23
N ILE A 78 13.01 -9.11 -4.02
CA ILE A 78 12.22 -7.98 -3.53
C ILE A 78 11.23 -8.45 -2.45
N PHE A 79 11.09 -7.67 -1.37
CA PHE A 79 10.35 -8.00 -0.14
C PHE A 79 10.84 -9.22 0.68
N ARG A 80 11.60 -10.16 0.08
CA ARG A 80 12.17 -11.35 0.75
C ARG A 80 13.49 -11.06 1.45
N LYS A 81 14.43 -10.39 0.79
CA LYS A 81 15.72 -10.00 1.39
C LYS A 81 15.54 -8.75 2.24
N GLU A 82 16.26 -8.68 3.37
CA GLU A 82 16.28 -7.52 4.24
C GLU A 82 17.36 -6.52 3.82
N GLY A 83 17.10 -5.23 4.06
CA GLY A 83 18.08 -4.17 3.92
C GLY A 83 19.14 -4.16 5.02
N ASN A 84 20.01 -3.15 4.97
CA ASN A 84 21.07 -2.96 5.95
C ASN A 84 20.48 -2.43 7.27
N ILE A 85 20.60 -3.22 8.35
CA ILE A 85 20.02 -2.90 9.66
C ILE A 85 20.51 -1.56 10.20
N SER A 86 21.81 -1.25 10.06
CA SER A 86 22.39 0.01 10.57
C SER A 86 21.80 1.22 9.87
N ARG A 87 21.61 1.13 8.54
CA ARG A 87 20.93 2.17 7.77
C ARG A 87 19.44 2.24 8.10
N LEU A 88 18.76 1.12 8.24
CA LEU A 88 17.33 1.11 8.63
C LEU A 88 17.07 1.78 9.98
N LYS A 89 18.04 1.74 10.91
CA LYS A 89 17.97 2.42 12.21
C LYS A 89 18.09 3.95 12.12
N SER A 90 18.70 4.49 11.07
CA SER A 90 18.80 5.95 10.92
C SER A 90 17.47 6.60 10.52
N PHE A 91 16.52 5.81 9.98
CA PHE A 91 15.19 6.29 9.64
C PHE A 91 14.32 6.48 10.89
N SER A 92 13.88 7.72 11.09
CA SER A 92 12.95 8.11 12.14
C SER A 92 11.49 7.97 11.69
N MET A 93 10.56 8.06 12.64
CA MET A 93 9.12 8.07 12.34
C MET A 93 8.73 9.20 11.39
N GLN A 94 9.46 10.33 11.36
CA GLN A 94 9.18 11.45 10.47
C GLN A 94 9.22 11.07 8.98
N THR A 95 9.99 10.03 8.64
CA THR A 95 10.00 9.42 7.30
C THR A 95 8.61 8.94 6.89
N PHE A 96 7.87 8.33 7.82
CA PHE A 96 6.55 7.77 7.56
C PHE A 96 5.45 8.82 7.46
N PHE A 97 5.66 10.02 8.01
CA PHE A 97 4.76 11.16 7.85
C PHE A 97 4.86 11.81 6.46
N GLY A 98 5.82 11.40 5.61
CA GLY A 98 6.03 11.97 4.28
C GLY A 98 6.76 13.31 4.28
N SER A 99 7.46 13.63 5.39
CA SER A 99 8.23 14.87 5.54
C SER A 99 9.68 14.74 5.07
N VAL A 100 10.16 13.52 4.85
CA VAL A 100 11.56 13.22 4.53
C VAL A 100 11.62 12.40 3.25
N VAL A 101 12.45 12.83 2.31
CA VAL A 101 12.73 12.08 1.07
C VAL A 101 13.64 10.90 1.38
N LEU A 102 13.43 9.77 0.69
CA LEU A 102 14.33 8.61 0.81
C LEU A 102 15.75 9.01 0.39
N PRO A 103 16.78 8.73 1.20
CA PRO A 103 18.18 8.99 0.87
C PRO A 103 18.61 8.33 -0.44
N GLU A 104 19.52 8.95 -1.17
CA GLU A 104 20.02 8.43 -2.45
C GLU A 104 20.77 7.11 -2.32
N ASP A 105 21.37 6.84 -1.16
CA ASP A 105 22.12 5.60 -0.91
C ASP A 105 21.22 4.41 -0.55
N CYS A 106 19.90 4.61 -0.41
CA CYS A 106 18.96 3.53 -0.12
C CYS A 106 18.96 2.47 -1.23
N THR A 107 19.00 1.21 -0.83
CA THR A 107 18.82 0.09 -1.76
C THR A 107 17.35 -0.31 -1.84
N THR A 108 16.99 -1.03 -2.90
CA THR A 108 15.66 -1.66 -3.06
C THR A 108 15.29 -2.52 -1.85
N HIS A 109 16.25 -3.20 -1.22
CA HIS A 109 16.00 -4.00 -0.02
C HIS A 109 15.72 -3.15 1.22
N ASP A 110 16.40 -2.01 1.39
CA ASP A 110 16.09 -1.09 2.49
C ASP A 110 14.67 -0.55 2.36
N VAL A 111 14.29 -0.11 1.16
CA VAL A 111 12.94 0.42 0.90
C VAL A 111 11.88 -0.64 1.17
N CYS A 112 12.11 -1.90 0.78
CA CYS A 112 11.24 -3.02 1.15
C CYS A 112 11.12 -3.19 2.68
N SER A 113 12.24 -3.14 3.39
CA SER A 113 12.25 -3.24 4.85
C SER A 113 11.55 -2.05 5.53
N LEU A 114 11.67 -0.84 4.98
CA LEU A 114 10.96 0.35 5.46
C LEU A 114 9.45 0.26 5.22
N ILE A 115 9.00 -0.27 4.08
CA ILE A 115 7.57 -0.54 3.83
C ILE A 115 7.03 -1.55 4.85
N LYS A 116 7.76 -2.65 5.09
CA LYS A 116 7.37 -3.64 6.13
C LYS A 116 7.31 -2.99 7.52
N ARG A 117 8.30 -2.16 7.85
CA ARG A 117 8.38 -1.42 9.12
C ARG A 117 7.19 -0.46 9.28
N PHE A 118 6.83 0.28 8.23
CA PHE A 118 5.68 1.18 8.22
C PHE A 118 4.40 0.46 8.69
N PHE A 119 4.04 -0.66 8.06
CA PHE A 119 2.83 -1.41 8.44
C PHE A 119 2.90 -2.02 9.84
N ARG A 120 4.10 -2.41 10.30
CA ARG A 120 4.33 -2.98 11.63
C ARG A 120 4.22 -1.93 12.74
N GLU A 121 4.59 -0.69 12.47
CA GLU A 121 4.62 0.41 13.44
C GLU A 121 3.35 1.27 13.43
N LEU A 122 2.39 0.96 12.54
CA LEU A 122 1.05 1.52 12.61
C LEU A 122 0.41 1.20 13.97
N LYS A 123 -0.11 2.24 14.64
CA LYS A 123 -0.86 2.07 15.90
C LYS A 123 -2.03 1.10 15.74
N ILE A 124 -2.72 1.18 14.60
CA ILE A 124 -3.81 0.29 14.23
C ILE A 124 -3.34 -0.49 12.99
N PRO A 125 -3.10 -1.80 13.10
CA PRO A 125 -2.73 -2.63 11.95
C PRO A 125 -3.73 -2.48 10.80
N LEU A 126 -3.26 -2.59 9.55
CA LEU A 126 -4.07 -2.38 8.36
C LEU A 126 -5.39 -3.18 8.36
N PHE A 127 -5.35 -4.41 8.91
CA PHE A 127 -6.47 -5.34 8.97
C PHE A 127 -7.06 -5.52 10.39
N ALA A 128 -6.68 -4.71 11.37
CA ALA A 128 -6.93 -5.01 12.79
C ALA A 128 -8.38 -5.37 13.13
N GLN A 129 -9.34 -4.57 12.65
CA GLN A 129 -10.77 -4.78 12.98
C GLN A 129 -11.40 -5.93 12.20
N MET A 130 -10.83 -6.29 11.05
CA MET A 130 -11.42 -7.24 10.09
C MET A 130 -10.61 -8.53 9.95
N GLN A 131 -9.54 -8.72 10.73
CA GLN A 131 -8.61 -9.85 10.58
C GLN A 131 -9.32 -11.20 10.68
N ARG A 132 -10.20 -11.39 11.68
CA ARG A 132 -10.96 -12.65 11.83
C ARG A 132 -11.87 -12.89 10.63
N GLN A 133 -12.67 -11.89 10.25
CA GLN A 133 -13.59 -11.99 9.12
C GLN A 133 -12.86 -12.27 7.79
N LEU A 134 -11.66 -11.71 7.61
CA LEU A 134 -10.82 -12.00 6.44
C LEU A 134 -10.30 -13.43 6.45
N LEU A 135 -9.89 -13.96 7.60
CA LEU A 135 -9.45 -15.36 7.74
C LEU A 135 -10.60 -16.34 7.53
N ASP A 136 -11.78 -16.04 8.07
CA ASP A 136 -12.99 -16.84 7.89
C ASP A 136 -13.39 -16.87 6.42
N ALA A 137 -13.42 -15.69 5.76
CA ALA A 137 -13.68 -15.59 4.33
C ALA A 137 -12.63 -16.34 3.50
N ALA A 138 -11.34 -16.24 3.84
CA ALA A 138 -10.26 -16.93 3.14
C ALA A 138 -10.34 -18.46 3.26
N SER A 139 -10.96 -18.98 4.32
CA SER A 139 -11.13 -20.41 4.58
C SER A 139 -12.29 -21.03 3.81
N ILE A 140 -13.09 -20.23 3.09
CA ILE A 140 -14.17 -20.72 2.22
C ILE A 140 -13.57 -21.55 1.07
N TYR A 141 -14.09 -22.77 0.90
CA TYR A 141 -13.63 -23.72 -0.13
C TYR A 141 -14.00 -23.26 -1.55
N ASP A 142 -15.25 -22.82 -1.74
CA ASP A 142 -15.72 -22.33 -3.03
C ASP A 142 -15.04 -21.02 -3.41
N GLY A 143 -14.34 -21.03 -4.55
CA GLY A 143 -13.49 -19.91 -4.97
C GLY A 143 -14.27 -18.63 -5.26
N ALA A 144 -15.48 -18.75 -5.84
CA ALA A 144 -16.31 -17.59 -6.18
C ALA A 144 -16.87 -16.94 -4.91
N GLN A 145 -17.47 -17.73 -4.02
CA GLN A 145 -17.98 -17.27 -2.74
C GLN A 145 -16.87 -16.69 -1.85
N ARG A 146 -15.67 -17.29 -1.87
CA ARG A 146 -14.50 -16.75 -1.17
C ARG A 146 -14.16 -15.35 -1.64
N ILE A 147 -14.12 -15.13 -2.96
CA ILE A 147 -13.81 -13.81 -3.53
C ILE A 147 -14.90 -12.80 -3.13
N ASP A 148 -16.17 -13.17 -3.26
CA ASP A 148 -17.29 -12.28 -2.93
C ASP A 148 -17.26 -11.89 -1.44
N LYS A 149 -17.02 -12.86 -0.55
CA LYS A 149 -16.94 -12.59 0.89
C LYS A 149 -15.73 -11.76 1.27
N LEU A 150 -14.57 -12.02 0.68
CA LEU A 150 -13.37 -11.19 0.88
C LEU A 150 -13.63 -9.74 0.43
N LEU A 151 -14.28 -9.53 -0.71
CA LEU A 151 -14.63 -8.19 -1.19
C LEU A 151 -15.61 -7.48 -0.27
N GLU A 152 -16.60 -8.20 0.29
CA GLU A 152 -17.52 -7.66 1.28
C GLU A 152 -16.78 -7.16 2.52
N VAL A 153 -15.90 -8.00 3.10
CA VAL A 153 -15.14 -7.64 4.30
C VAL A 153 -14.17 -6.49 4.05
N VAL A 154 -13.49 -6.47 2.90
CA VAL A 154 -12.59 -5.37 2.53
C VAL A 154 -13.34 -4.05 2.38
N ARG A 155 -14.57 -4.04 1.85
CA ARG A 155 -15.40 -2.83 1.73
C ARG A 155 -15.84 -2.25 3.07
N MET A 156 -15.78 -3.03 4.15
CA MET A 156 -16.08 -2.57 5.51
C MET A 156 -14.90 -1.88 6.19
N LEU A 157 -13.70 -1.88 5.58
CA LEU A 157 -12.55 -1.18 6.12
C LEU A 157 -12.77 0.35 6.12
N PRO A 158 -12.20 1.08 7.10
CA PRO A 158 -12.15 2.54 7.07
C PRO A 158 -11.54 3.06 5.77
N THR A 159 -11.94 4.27 5.36
CA THR A 159 -11.57 4.88 4.07
C THR A 159 -10.06 4.84 3.82
N GLU A 160 -9.25 5.23 4.79
CA GLU A 160 -7.80 5.35 4.72
C GLU A 160 -7.15 3.95 4.64
N HIS A 161 -7.70 2.99 5.39
CA HIS A 161 -7.25 1.59 5.37
C HIS A 161 -7.57 0.93 4.03
N LEU A 162 -8.78 1.13 3.50
CA LEU A 162 -9.20 0.64 2.19
C LEU A 162 -8.37 1.25 1.07
N ALA A 163 -8.12 2.56 1.10
CA ALA A 163 -7.29 3.26 0.14
C ALA A 163 -5.85 2.74 0.15
N THR A 164 -5.26 2.62 1.33
CA THR A 164 -3.89 2.11 1.53
C THR A 164 -3.77 0.66 1.07
N LEU A 165 -4.75 -0.19 1.40
CA LEU A 165 -4.78 -1.59 0.98
C LEU A 165 -4.91 -1.71 -0.54
N THR A 166 -5.82 -0.95 -1.15
CA THR A 166 -6.04 -0.97 -2.61
C THR A 166 -4.78 -0.54 -3.34
N PHE A 167 -4.10 0.51 -2.86
CA PHE A 167 -2.80 0.91 -3.37
C PHE A 167 -1.77 -0.22 -3.22
N LEU A 168 -1.61 -0.76 -2.01
CA LEU A 168 -0.64 -1.80 -1.70
C LEU A 168 -0.81 -3.04 -2.59
N MET A 169 -2.02 -3.59 -2.68
CA MET A 169 -2.30 -4.78 -3.49
C MET A 169 -1.97 -4.55 -4.96
N ARG A 170 -2.23 -3.34 -5.47
CA ARG A 170 -1.88 -2.98 -6.85
C ARG A 170 -0.37 -2.88 -7.05
N GLN A 171 0.34 -2.27 -6.11
CA GLN A 171 1.79 -2.18 -6.18
C GLN A 171 2.45 -3.56 -6.07
N LEU A 172 1.97 -4.42 -5.16
CA LEU A 172 2.46 -5.79 -5.01
C LEU A 172 2.18 -6.64 -6.25
N LYS A 173 1.03 -6.46 -6.92
CA LYS A 173 0.78 -7.08 -8.22
C LYS A 173 1.83 -6.66 -9.26
N TYR A 174 2.13 -5.36 -9.34
CA TYR A 174 3.12 -4.83 -10.27
C TYR A 174 4.54 -5.36 -9.97
N VAL A 175 4.96 -5.31 -8.70
CA VAL A 175 6.27 -5.83 -8.27
C VAL A 175 6.36 -7.35 -8.44
N GLY A 176 5.28 -8.07 -8.16
CA GLY A 176 5.20 -9.51 -8.37
C GLY A 176 5.38 -9.87 -9.85
N ILE A 177 4.72 -9.15 -10.75
CA ILE A 177 4.92 -9.31 -12.21
C ILE A 177 6.39 -9.08 -12.59
N ILE A 178 7.05 -8.06 -12.04
CA ILE A 178 8.49 -7.83 -12.26
C ILE A 178 9.33 -9.03 -11.79
N CYS A 179 9.04 -9.59 -10.60
CA CYS A 179 9.79 -10.73 -10.08
C CYS A 179 9.58 -12.04 -10.85
N PHE A 180 8.53 -12.17 -11.67
CA PHE A 180 8.31 -13.34 -12.53
C PHE A 180 8.95 -13.22 -13.92
N LEU A 181 9.49 -12.04 -14.28
CA LEU A 181 10.10 -11.78 -15.59
C LEU A 181 11.61 -12.10 -15.64
N PHE A 182 12.20 -12.58 -14.55
CA PHE A 182 13.60 -13.01 -14.43
C PHE A 182 13.69 -14.34 -13.69
#